data_AF-A0A849PZ87-F1
#
_entry.id   AF-A0A849PZ87-F1
#
_cell.length_a   1.000
_cell.length_b   1.000
_cell.length_c   1.000
_cell.angle_alpha   90.00
_cell.angle_beta   90.00
_cell.angle_gamma   90.00
#
_symmetry.space_group_name_H-M   'P 1'
#
loop_
_entity.id
_entity.type
_entity.pdbx_description
1 polymer ?
#
loop_
_entity_poly.entity_id
_entity_poly.type
_entity_poly.pdbx_seq_one_letter_code
_entity_poly.pdbx_strand_id
1 'polypeptide(L)'
;MITVTEQEIPFDRVVDSVRRPEAGAIVVFVGTVRSEKGIDGLELETYEEMALQNLNAIRAQAIARFGLLEASIVHRVGRMGIGEDIVLIAVSATHRDDAFRASRFLIDELKVTVPIWKKEIGPDTWVKGKMPRDPGAARVKGMVDVSGKEIVPRSALAEGFVELSPASVDAIRSRTVRKGDVLEVARVAALWGIKHTPTVIPHCHPIPLTAAEVDLHVLDDGVRATCLVKADYRTGVEMEALTGVSAALLTVWDMVKYLEKDEGGQYPDTCIRDVRVLDKSKGGGD
;
A
#
# COMPACT_ATOMS: atom_id res chain seq x y z
N MET A 1 -10.56 -5.54 -32.01
CA MET A 1 -9.50 -6.57 -32.09
C MET A 1 -8.59 -6.41 -30.88
N ILE A 2 -8.40 -7.46 -30.07
CA ILE A 2 -7.47 -7.45 -28.93
C ILE A 2 -6.49 -8.61 -29.11
N THR A 3 -5.19 -8.34 -29.14
CA THR A 3 -4.18 -9.37 -29.41
C THR A 3 -2.84 -9.04 -28.76
N VAL A 4 -2.18 -10.07 -28.24
CA VAL A 4 -0.76 -10.07 -27.89
C VAL A 4 -0.07 -10.98 -28.91
N THR A 5 1.05 -10.56 -29.49
CA THR A 5 1.72 -11.34 -30.54
C THR A 5 3.24 -11.16 -30.51
N GLU A 6 3.99 -12.14 -30.97
CA GLU A 6 5.44 -11.99 -31.21
C GLU A 6 5.75 -11.44 -32.62
N GLN A 7 4.76 -11.45 -33.51
CA GLN A 7 4.89 -11.03 -34.91
C GLN A 7 4.74 -9.51 -35.06
N GLU A 8 5.15 -8.99 -36.21
CA GLU A 8 4.91 -7.58 -36.56
C GLU A 8 3.42 -7.24 -36.53
N ILE A 9 3.12 -6.02 -36.07
CA ILE A 9 1.74 -5.56 -35.92
C ILE A 9 1.17 -5.27 -37.32
N PRO A 10 0.06 -5.91 -37.73
CA PRO A 10 -0.51 -5.70 -39.05
C PRO A 10 -1.29 -4.39 -39.10
N PHE A 11 -0.59 -3.26 -39.28
CA PHE A 11 -1.11 -1.89 -39.15
C PHE A 11 -2.48 -1.70 -39.83
N ASP A 12 -2.56 -1.96 -41.14
CA ASP A 12 -3.78 -1.75 -41.93
C ASP A 12 -4.97 -2.55 -41.38
N ARG A 13 -4.73 -3.81 -41.03
CA ARG A 13 -5.77 -4.70 -40.47
C ARG A 13 -6.32 -4.16 -39.15
N VAL A 14 -5.47 -3.59 -38.30
CA VAL A 14 -5.90 -3.03 -37.02
C VAL A 14 -6.70 -1.74 -37.23
N VAL A 15 -6.26 -0.85 -38.12
CA VAL A 15 -6.99 0.38 -38.44
C VAL A 15 -8.34 0.08 -39.08
N ASP A 16 -8.39 -0.87 -40.01
CA ASP A 16 -9.64 -1.26 -40.67
C ASP A 16 -10.63 -1.93 -39.71
N SER A 17 -10.14 -2.64 -38.69
CA SER A 17 -11.01 -3.28 -37.68
C SER A 17 -11.90 -2.29 -36.91
N VAL A 18 -11.49 -1.03 -36.79
CA VAL A 18 -12.22 0.00 -36.07
C VAL A 18 -13.04 0.92 -36.97
N ARG A 19 -12.96 0.79 -38.30
CA ARG A 19 -13.74 1.61 -39.23
C ARG A 19 -15.23 1.38 -39.06
N ARG A 20 -16.00 2.46 -38.95
CA ARG A 20 -17.47 2.45 -38.90
C ARG A 20 -17.99 3.59 -39.78
N PRO A 21 -19.10 3.40 -40.54
CA PRO A 21 -19.67 4.46 -41.37
C PRO A 21 -20.03 5.74 -40.61
N GLU A 22 -20.35 5.61 -39.32
CA GLU A 22 -20.75 6.68 -38.43
C GLU A 22 -19.56 7.38 -37.74
N ALA A 23 -18.33 6.90 -37.96
CA ALA A 23 -17.14 7.46 -37.34
C ALA A 23 -16.77 8.80 -37.97
N GLY A 24 -16.78 9.87 -37.18
CA GLY A 24 -16.26 11.18 -37.57
C GLY A 24 -14.73 11.27 -37.47
N ALA A 25 -14.09 10.35 -36.75
CA ALA A 25 -12.64 10.24 -36.68
C ALA A 25 -12.17 8.82 -36.31
N ILE A 26 -10.97 8.48 -36.78
CA ILE A 26 -10.18 7.35 -36.30
C ILE A 26 -8.85 7.92 -35.80
N VAL A 27 -8.49 7.58 -34.57
CA VAL A 27 -7.19 7.95 -33.99
C VAL A 27 -6.37 6.68 -33.79
N VAL A 28 -5.14 6.73 -34.28
CA VAL A 28 -4.17 5.65 -34.14
C VAL A 28 -2.99 6.15 -33.33
N PHE A 29 -2.63 5.39 -32.31
CA PHE A 29 -1.41 5.56 -31.54
C PHE A 29 -0.49 4.37 -31.78
N VAL A 30 0.78 4.65 -32.07
CA VAL A 30 1.83 3.65 -32.21
C VAL A 30 2.94 3.95 -31.19
N GLY A 31 3.29 2.96 -30.37
CA GLY A 31 4.45 3.03 -29.50
C GLY A 31 5.62 2.27 -30.13
N THR A 32 6.78 2.91 -30.25
CA THR A 32 7.98 2.34 -30.88
C THR A 32 9.14 2.22 -29.91
N VAL A 33 10.10 1.34 -30.24
CA VAL A 33 11.36 1.25 -29.51
C VAL A 33 12.21 2.49 -29.81
N ARG A 34 12.47 3.31 -28.78
CA ARG A 34 13.33 4.50 -28.89
C ARG A 34 14.81 4.13 -28.80
N SER A 35 15.66 4.91 -29.46
CA SER A 35 17.10 4.85 -29.26
C SER A 35 17.50 5.57 -27.97
N GLU A 36 18.29 4.91 -27.12
CA GLU A 36 18.96 5.48 -25.95
C GLU A 36 20.41 4.98 -25.90
N LYS A 37 21.34 5.79 -25.37
CA LYS A 37 22.78 5.46 -25.38
C LYS A 37 23.03 4.12 -24.67
N GLY A 38 23.60 3.15 -25.41
CA GLY A 38 23.97 1.84 -24.88
C GLY A 38 22.84 0.79 -24.87
N ILE A 39 21.71 1.08 -25.53
CA ILE A 39 20.60 0.14 -25.71
C ILE A 39 20.44 -0.16 -27.20
N ASP A 40 20.56 -1.42 -27.58
CA ASP A 40 20.45 -1.93 -28.95
C ASP A 40 19.04 -2.43 -29.27
N GLY A 41 18.20 -2.64 -28.26
CA GLY A 41 16.82 -3.10 -28.42
C GLY A 41 16.14 -3.43 -27.11
N LEU A 42 14.94 -3.99 -27.19
CA LEU A 42 14.11 -4.40 -26.06
C LEU A 42 13.66 -5.85 -26.21
N GLU A 43 13.54 -6.53 -25.08
CA GLU A 43 12.88 -7.84 -24.95
C GLU A 43 11.68 -7.65 -24.02
N LEU A 44 10.48 -7.96 -24.53
CA LEU A 44 9.23 -7.86 -23.77
C LEU A 44 8.66 -9.26 -23.49
N GLU A 45 8.22 -9.50 -22.26
CA GLU A 45 7.60 -10.75 -21.84
C GLU A 45 6.24 -10.46 -21.18
N THR A 46 5.31 -11.42 -21.22
CA THR A 46 3.98 -11.27 -20.61
C THR A 46 3.36 -12.62 -20.26
N TYR A 47 2.43 -12.63 -19.32
CA TYR A 47 1.49 -13.73 -19.14
C TYR A 47 0.26 -13.45 -20.02
N GLU A 48 0.20 -14.14 -21.15
CA GLU A 48 -0.71 -13.81 -22.26
C GLU A 48 -2.18 -13.76 -21.85
N GLU A 49 -2.66 -14.75 -21.09
CA GLU A 49 -4.07 -14.83 -20.67
C GLU A 49 -4.51 -13.61 -19.85
N MET A 50 -3.71 -13.22 -18.84
CA MET A 50 -4.02 -12.06 -18.00
C MET A 50 -3.85 -10.75 -18.78
N ALA A 51 -2.87 -10.66 -19.68
CA ALA A 51 -2.72 -9.50 -20.54
C ALA A 51 -3.93 -9.30 -21.45
N LEU A 52 -4.42 -10.37 -22.08
CA LEU A 52 -5.64 -10.32 -22.88
C LEU A 52 -6.87 -9.95 -22.04
N GLN A 53 -7.01 -10.47 -20.83
CA GLN A 53 -8.09 -10.09 -19.91
C GLN A 53 -8.07 -8.60 -19.59
N ASN A 54 -6.90 -8.06 -19.21
CA ASN A 54 -6.76 -6.65 -18.85
C ASN A 54 -6.94 -5.72 -20.06
N LEU A 55 -6.41 -6.09 -21.22
CA LEU A 55 -6.62 -5.36 -22.48
C LEU A 55 -8.11 -5.29 -22.87
N ASN A 56 -8.84 -6.39 -22.70
CA ASN A 56 -10.28 -6.40 -22.94
C ASN A 56 -11.03 -5.52 -21.93
N ALA A 57 -10.61 -5.54 -20.66
CA ALA A 57 -11.22 -4.72 -19.61
C ALA A 57 -11.04 -3.22 -19.89
N ILE A 58 -9.83 -2.74 -20.19
CA ILE A 58 -9.59 -1.32 -20.49
C ILE A 58 -10.26 -0.89 -21.79
N ARG A 59 -10.36 -1.78 -22.79
CA ARG A 59 -11.14 -1.54 -24.01
C ARG A 59 -12.61 -1.30 -23.69
N ALA A 60 -13.23 -2.17 -22.90
CA ALA A 60 -14.63 -2.02 -22.52
C ALA A 60 -14.88 -0.72 -21.76
N GLN A 61 -13.97 -0.37 -20.84
CA GLN A 61 -14.03 0.91 -20.11
C GLN A 61 -13.92 2.11 -21.04
N ALA A 62 -12.99 2.10 -21.99
CA ALA A 62 -12.83 3.20 -22.95
C ALA A 62 -14.06 3.38 -23.84
N ILE A 63 -14.64 2.29 -24.33
CA ILE A 63 -15.86 2.32 -25.14
C ILE A 63 -17.01 2.95 -24.35
N ALA A 64 -17.24 2.49 -23.12
CA ALA A 64 -18.32 3.01 -22.27
C ALA A 64 -18.09 4.48 -21.86
N ARG A 65 -16.84 4.83 -21.49
CA ARG A 65 -16.50 6.15 -20.95
C ARG A 65 -16.50 7.27 -21.98
N PHE A 66 -16.07 6.98 -23.20
CA PHE A 66 -15.90 7.99 -24.26
C PHE A 66 -16.89 7.83 -25.40
N GLY A 67 -17.81 6.86 -25.34
CA GLY A 67 -18.78 6.62 -26.40
C GLY A 67 -18.13 6.19 -27.72
N LEU A 68 -17.05 5.39 -27.65
CA LEU A 68 -16.39 4.90 -28.85
C LEU A 68 -17.29 3.96 -29.65
N LEU A 69 -17.18 4.02 -30.96
CA LEU A 69 -17.84 3.07 -31.85
C LEU A 69 -17.08 1.74 -31.87
N GLU A 70 -15.75 1.78 -31.83
CA GLU A 70 -14.89 0.61 -31.71
C GLU A 70 -13.49 0.99 -31.18
N ALA A 71 -12.82 0.01 -30.56
CA ALA A 71 -11.43 0.12 -30.15
C ALA A 71 -10.68 -1.21 -30.37
N SER A 72 -9.45 -1.11 -30.86
CA SER A 72 -8.54 -2.23 -31.07
C SER A 72 -7.18 -1.94 -30.46
N ILE A 73 -6.59 -2.97 -29.84
CA ILE A 73 -5.30 -2.89 -29.18
C ILE A 73 -4.50 -4.13 -29.54
N VAL A 74 -3.35 -3.94 -30.18
CA VAL A 74 -2.39 -5.01 -30.48
C VAL A 74 -1.08 -4.67 -29.82
N HIS A 75 -0.55 -5.61 -29.05
CA HIS A 75 0.73 -5.47 -28.37
C HIS A 75 1.71 -6.55 -28.83
N ARG A 76 2.91 -6.12 -29.25
CA ARG A 76 3.99 -7.00 -29.65
C ARG A 76 4.87 -7.35 -28.44
N VAL A 77 5.22 -8.62 -28.31
CA VAL A 77 6.14 -9.15 -27.29
C VAL A 77 7.31 -9.87 -27.96
N GLY A 78 8.29 -10.30 -27.18
CA GLY A 78 9.55 -10.81 -27.68
C GLY A 78 10.58 -9.71 -27.94
N ARG A 79 11.59 -10.01 -28.76
CA ARG A 79 12.70 -9.11 -29.06
C ARG A 79 12.35 -8.14 -30.18
N MET A 80 12.69 -6.87 -29.98
CA MET A 80 12.46 -5.78 -30.92
C MET A 80 13.67 -4.85 -30.98
N GLY A 81 14.10 -4.52 -32.19
CA GLY A 81 15.13 -3.52 -32.45
C GLY A 81 14.61 -2.09 -32.33
N ILE A 82 15.55 -1.12 -32.34
CA ILE A 82 15.22 0.32 -32.36
C ILE A 82 14.34 0.63 -33.58
N GLY A 83 13.28 1.38 -33.36
CA GLY A 83 12.32 1.80 -34.39
C GLY A 83 11.17 0.81 -34.61
N GLU A 84 11.22 -0.40 -34.06
CA GLU A 84 10.14 -1.37 -34.21
C GLU A 84 8.91 -1.01 -33.35
N ASP A 85 7.74 -1.40 -33.84
CA ASP A 85 6.44 -1.14 -33.21
C ASP A 85 6.18 -2.13 -32.07
N ILE A 86 5.97 -1.58 -30.87
CA ILE A 86 5.66 -2.31 -29.64
C ILE A 86 4.15 -2.46 -29.45
N VAL A 87 3.39 -1.41 -29.74
CA VAL A 87 1.96 -1.37 -29.47
C VAL A 87 1.25 -0.48 -30.46
N LEU A 88 0.08 -0.91 -30.90
CA LEU A 88 -0.81 -0.14 -31.74
C LEU A 88 -2.20 -0.11 -31.12
N ILE A 89 -2.71 1.10 -30.92
CA ILE A 89 -4.07 1.36 -30.44
C ILE A 89 -4.80 2.12 -31.52
N ALA A 90 -5.89 1.56 -32.03
CA ALA A 90 -6.79 2.24 -32.97
C ALA A 90 -8.15 2.40 -32.31
N VAL A 91 -8.74 3.58 -32.40
CA VAL A 91 -10.09 3.88 -31.88
C VAL A 91 -10.90 4.67 -32.89
N SER A 92 -12.21 4.44 -32.91
CA SER A 92 -13.14 5.22 -33.72
C SER A 92 -14.24 5.83 -32.86
N ALA A 93 -14.61 7.08 -33.17
CA ALA A 93 -15.66 7.81 -32.48
C ALA A 93 -16.41 8.71 -33.45
N THR A 94 -17.62 9.12 -33.07
CA THR A 94 -18.42 10.11 -33.81
C THR A 94 -17.74 11.49 -33.79
N HIS A 95 -17.06 11.83 -32.69
CA HIS A 95 -16.34 13.10 -32.52
C HIS A 95 -14.84 12.87 -32.30
N ARG A 96 -14.01 13.69 -32.97
CA ARG A 96 -12.54 13.57 -32.93
C ARG A 96 -11.94 13.74 -31.52
N ASP A 97 -12.53 14.60 -30.70
CA ASP A 97 -11.99 14.91 -29.37
C ASP A 97 -12.09 13.69 -28.45
N ASP A 98 -13.17 12.91 -28.57
CA ASP A 98 -13.36 11.67 -27.83
C ASP A 98 -12.39 10.58 -28.29
N ALA A 99 -12.13 10.48 -29.60
CA ALA A 99 -11.13 9.55 -30.13
C ALA A 99 -9.73 9.85 -29.59
N PHE A 100 -9.31 11.12 -29.52
CA PHE A 100 -8.01 11.50 -28.93
C PHE A 100 -7.95 11.19 -27.43
N ARG A 101 -8.97 11.57 -26.68
CA ARG A 101 -9.04 11.35 -25.22
C ARG A 101 -9.03 9.86 -24.89
N ALA A 102 -9.76 9.05 -25.66
CA ALA A 102 -9.80 7.62 -25.44
C ALA A 102 -8.51 6.91 -25.86
N SER A 103 -7.88 7.30 -26.99
CA SER A 103 -6.58 6.77 -27.39
C SER A 103 -5.52 7.04 -26.31
N ARG A 104 -5.51 8.27 -25.76
CA ARG A 104 -4.63 8.64 -24.64
C ARG A 104 -4.91 7.83 -23.39
N PHE A 105 -6.18 7.69 -23.01
CA PHE A 105 -6.59 6.86 -21.88
C PHE A 105 -6.13 5.42 -22.05
N LEU A 106 -6.35 4.81 -23.22
CA LEU A 106 -5.96 3.42 -23.47
C LEU A 106 -4.46 3.19 -23.37
N ILE A 107 -3.61 4.08 -23.89
CA ILE A 107 -2.15 3.89 -23.76
C ILE A 107 -1.68 4.09 -22.32
N ASP A 108 -2.27 5.05 -21.60
CA ASP A 108 -1.92 5.30 -20.21
C ASP A 108 -2.36 4.09 -19.35
N GLU A 109 -3.60 3.60 -19.50
CA GLU A 109 -4.11 2.43 -18.78
C GLU A 109 -3.45 1.11 -19.18
N LEU A 110 -3.08 0.92 -20.46
CA LEU A 110 -2.35 -0.28 -20.87
C LEU A 110 -1.02 -0.39 -20.12
N LYS A 111 -0.28 0.72 -20.05
CA LYS A 111 1.01 0.79 -19.35
C LYS A 111 0.88 0.56 -17.84
N VAL A 112 -0.33 0.73 -17.31
CA VAL A 112 -0.68 0.54 -15.91
C VAL A 112 -1.09 -0.91 -15.63
N THR A 113 -2.07 -1.39 -16.38
CA THR A 113 -2.90 -2.53 -15.98
C THR A 113 -2.48 -3.83 -16.63
N VAL A 114 -1.75 -3.78 -17.76
CA VAL A 114 -1.42 -4.96 -18.55
C VAL A 114 -0.01 -5.45 -18.14
N PRO A 115 0.13 -6.69 -17.64
CA PRO A 115 1.39 -7.19 -17.07
C PRO A 115 2.41 -7.54 -18.16
N ILE A 116 3.08 -6.52 -18.70
CA ILE A 116 4.12 -6.67 -19.73
C ILE A 116 5.45 -6.18 -19.16
N TRP A 117 6.43 -7.07 -19.08
CA TRP A 117 7.76 -6.81 -18.52
C TRP A 117 8.73 -6.43 -19.62
N LYS A 118 9.52 -5.37 -19.38
CA LYS A 118 10.52 -4.83 -20.31
C LYS A 118 11.93 -5.10 -19.83
N LYS A 119 12.76 -5.66 -20.70
CA LYS A 119 14.21 -5.83 -20.53
C LYS A 119 14.95 -5.10 -21.65
N GLU A 120 15.96 -4.31 -21.28
CA GLU A 120 16.80 -3.57 -22.23
C GLU A 120 17.98 -4.44 -22.67
N ILE A 121 18.29 -4.45 -23.97
CA ILE A 121 19.40 -5.22 -24.55
C ILE A 121 20.55 -4.24 -24.83
N GLY A 122 21.75 -4.52 -24.29
CA GLY A 122 22.97 -3.70 -24.49
C GLY A 122 24.25 -4.49 -24.12
N PRO A 123 25.45 -3.91 -24.29
CA PRO A 123 26.72 -4.65 -24.15
C PRO A 123 27.03 -5.04 -22.70
N ASP A 124 27.04 -6.36 -22.44
CA ASP A 124 27.60 -7.16 -21.32
C ASP A 124 27.50 -6.65 -19.87
N THR A 125 26.70 -5.62 -19.62
CA THR A 125 26.48 -5.07 -18.29
C THR A 125 25.05 -5.33 -17.88
N TRP A 126 24.86 -6.25 -16.93
CA TRP A 126 23.56 -6.45 -16.28
C TRP A 126 23.18 -5.19 -15.50
N VAL A 127 22.45 -4.28 -16.14
CA VAL A 127 21.81 -3.18 -15.43
C VAL A 127 20.54 -3.73 -14.80
N LYS A 128 20.49 -3.73 -13.46
CA LYS A 128 19.30 -4.13 -12.70
C LYS A 128 18.12 -3.25 -13.16
N GLY A 129 17.19 -3.85 -13.90
CA GLY A 129 16.03 -3.13 -14.43
C GLY A 129 15.27 -2.41 -13.32
N LYS A 130 14.87 -1.16 -13.56
CA LYS A 130 13.88 -0.51 -12.69
C LYS A 130 12.58 -1.29 -12.81
N MET A 131 12.02 -1.71 -11.68
CA MET A 131 10.69 -2.31 -11.67
C MET A 131 9.68 -1.40 -12.38
N PRO A 132 8.70 -1.97 -13.11
CA PRO A 132 7.66 -1.19 -13.77
C PRO A 132 6.99 -0.26 -12.76
N ARG A 133 6.94 1.04 -13.07
CA ARG A 133 6.14 2.00 -12.31
C ARG A 133 4.70 1.81 -12.75
N ASP A 134 3.87 1.27 -11.86
CA ASP A 134 2.41 1.19 -11.99
C ASP A 134 1.78 2.58 -11.74
N PRO A 135 1.22 3.26 -12.76
CA PRO A 135 0.58 4.56 -12.63
C PRO A 135 -0.90 4.53 -12.18
N GLY A 136 -1.50 3.37 -11.89
CA GLY A 136 -2.96 3.28 -11.65
C GLY A 136 -3.45 2.14 -10.75
N ALA A 137 -2.57 1.37 -10.10
CA ALA A 137 -2.89 0.95 -8.74
C ALA A 137 -3.13 2.22 -7.92
N ALA A 138 -4.34 2.38 -7.38
CA ALA A 138 -4.56 3.29 -6.27
C ALA A 138 -3.49 2.92 -5.22
N ARG A 139 -2.46 3.76 -5.10
CA ARG A 139 -1.35 3.54 -4.18
C ARG A 139 -1.93 3.38 -2.80
N VAL A 140 -2.08 2.15 -2.32
CA VAL A 140 -1.65 1.90 -0.96
C VAL A 140 -0.15 2.12 -1.03
N LYS A 141 0.30 3.31 -0.65
CA LYS A 141 1.72 3.65 -0.59
C LYS A 141 2.35 2.60 0.32
N GLY A 142 2.94 1.57 -0.29
CA GLY A 142 3.50 0.44 0.44
C GLY A 142 4.56 0.91 1.45
N MET A 143 5.01 -0.01 2.28
CA MET A 143 6.03 0.28 3.29
C MET A 143 7.19 1.08 2.68
N VAL A 144 7.45 2.27 3.24
CA VAL A 144 8.40 3.23 2.66
C VAL A 144 9.81 2.65 2.68
N ASP A 145 10.56 2.73 1.58
CA ASP A 145 11.96 2.30 1.56
C ASP A 145 12.80 3.15 2.52
N VAL A 146 13.49 2.49 3.45
CA VAL A 146 14.37 3.10 4.44
C VAL A 146 15.84 2.75 4.23
N SER A 147 16.19 2.01 3.18
CA SER A 147 17.56 1.53 2.90
C SER A 147 18.59 2.66 2.82
N GLY A 148 18.21 3.81 2.26
CA GLY A 148 19.05 5.01 2.15
C GLY A 148 19.16 5.84 3.43
N LYS A 149 18.54 5.43 4.55
CA LYS A 149 18.64 6.12 5.85
C LYS A 149 19.74 5.48 6.71
N GLU A 150 20.43 6.30 7.47
CA GLU A 150 21.42 5.85 8.46
C GLU A 150 20.76 5.12 9.64
N ILE A 151 21.49 4.15 10.20
CA ILE A 151 21.16 3.50 11.47
C ILE A 151 21.59 4.46 12.58
N VAL A 152 20.64 4.90 13.39
CA VAL A 152 20.88 5.81 14.53
C VAL A 152 20.03 5.37 15.73
N PRO A 153 20.42 5.74 16.97
CA PRO A 153 19.56 5.53 18.13
C PRO A 153 18.21 6.21 17.95
N ARG A 154 17.15 5.51 18.37
CA ARG A 154 15.76 5.94 18.35
C ARG A 154 15.14 5.67 19.69
N SER A 155 14.36 6.61 20.20
CA SER A 155 13.47 6.37 21.33
C SER A 155 12.13 7.04 21.11
N ALA A 156 11.08 6.45 21.67
CA ALA A 156 9.77 7.07 21.77
C ALA A 156 9.13 6.70 23.10
N LEU A 157 8.54 7.70 23.76
CA LEU A 157 7.69 7.54 24.93
C LEU A 157 6.25 7.85 24.50
N ALA A 158 5.34 6.92 24.71
CA ALA A 158 3.91 7.12 24.52
C ALA A 158 3.15 6.97 25.84
N GLU A 159 2.02 7.64 25.94
CA GLU A 159 1.07 7.47 27.04
C GLU A 159 -0.36 7.27 26.54
N GLY A 160 -1.22 6.82 27.43
CA GLY A 160 -2.67 6.83 27.25
C GLY A 160 -3.38 6.52 28.56
N PHE A 161 -4.70 6.70 28.57
CA PHE A 161 -5.52 6.54 29.76
C PHE A 161 -6.78 5.74 29.46
N VAL A 162 -7.18 4.86 30.38
CA VAL A 162 -8.51 4.22 30.39
C VAL A 162 -9.27 4.71 31.60
N GLU A 163 -10.39 5.40 31.36
CA GLU A 163 -11.36 5.80 32.38
C GLU A 163 -12.12 4.57 32.87
N LEU A 164 -12.22 4.41 34.18
CA LEU A 164 -12.89 3.28 34.82
C LEU A 164 -13.76 3.77 35.97
N SER A 165 -14.78 2.98 36.31
CA SER A 165 -15.57 3.23 37.53
C SER A 165 -14.72 3.13 38.81
N PRO A 166 -15.10 3.83 39.90
CA PRO A 166 -14.44 3.70 41.19
C PRO A 166 -14.37 2.24 41.69
N ALA A 167 -15.42 1.45 41.42
CA ALA A 167 -15.47 0.04 41.77
C ALA A 167 -14.38 -0.79 41.06
N SER A 168 -14.12 -0.51 39.77
CA SER A 168 -13.03 -1.14 39.02
C SER A 168 -11.66 -0.69 39.51
N VAL A 169 -11.48 0.61 39.79
CA VAL A 169 -10.23 1.15 40.34
C VAL A 169 -9.91 0.49 41.68
N ASP A 170 -10.88 0.40 42.59
CA ASP A 170 -10.73 -0.26 43.88
C ASP A 170 -10.39 -1.74 43.71
N ALA A 171 -11.09 -2.45 42.82
CA ALA A 171 -10.83 -3.86 42.55
C ALA A 171 -9.41 -4.11 42.01
N ILE A 172 -8.91 -3.22 41.15
CA ILE A 172 -7.53 -3.26 40.65
C ILE A 172 -6.54 -3.03 41.79
N ARG A 173 -6.73 -1.97 42.60
CA ARG A 173 -5.86 -1.65 43.76
C ARG A 173 -5.81 -2.78 44.77
N SER A 174 -6.95 -3.40 45.05
CA SER A 174 -7.05 -4.51 46.00
C SER A 174 -6.71 -5.88 45.42
N ARG A 175 -6.39 -5.97 44.11
CA ARG A 175 -6.12 -7.24 43.40
C ARG A 175 -7.24 -8.28 43.54
N THR A 176 -8.50 -7.84 43.49
CA THR A 176 -9.69 -8.70 43.65
C THR A 176 -10.41 -8.98 42.32
N VAL A 177 -9.88 -8.49 41.21
CA VAL A 177 -10.42 -8.77 39.87
C VAL A 177 -10.39 -10.27 39.58
N ARG A 178 -11.56 -10.87 39.32
CA ARG A 178 -11.71 -12.32 39.13
C ARG A 178 -10.89 -12.95 38.01
N LYS A 179 -10.41 -12.14 37.06
CA LYS A 179 -9.58 -12.58 35.93
C LYS A 179 -8.08 -12.64 36.26
N GLY A 180 -7.64 -12.13 37.41
CA GLY A 180 -6.23 -12.11 37.84
C GLY A 180 -5.67 -10.69 38.04
N ASP A 181 -4.35 -10.59 38.20
CA ASP A 181 -3.67 -9.29 38.36
C ASP A 181 -3.72 -8.50 37.04
N VAL A 182 -4.50 -7.43 37.04
CA VAL A 182 -4.76 -6.60 35.86
C VAL A 182 -3.48 -5.95 35.35
N LEU A 183 -2.62 -5.47 36.25
CA LEU A 183 -1.43 -4.70 35.86
C LEU A 183 -0.34 -5.60 35.30
N GLU A 184 -0.18 -6.81 35.85
CA GLU A 184 0.76 -7.80 35.32
C GLU A 184 0.35 -8.29 33.93
N VAL A 185 -0.92 -8.65 33.75
CA VAL A 185 -1.44 -9.11 32.45
C VAL A 185 -1.36 -8.00 31.40
N ALA A 186 -1.71 -6.77 31.76
CA ALA A 186 -1.59 -5.62 30.87
C ALA A 186 -0.14 -5.30 30.48
N ARG A 187 0.83 -5.45 31.40
CA ARG A 187 2.26 -5.30 31.09
C ARG A 187 2.74 -6.32 30.06
N VAL A 188 2.35 -7.59 30.22
CA VAL A 188 2.71 -8.65 29.28
C VAL A 188 2.09 -8.38 27.91
N ALA A 189 0.82 -7.97 27.87
CA ALA A 189 0.13 -7.62 26.63
C ALA A 189 0.78 -6.43 25.91
N ALA A 190 1.22 -5.41 26.66
CA ALA A 190 1.94 -4.26 26.12
C ALA A 190 3.27 -4.68 25.47
N LEU A 191 4.10 -5.46 26.17
CA LEU A 191 5.36 -5.98 25.64
C LEU A 191 5.14 -6.88 24.43
N TRP A 192 4.06 -7.66 24.41
CA TRP A 192 3.67 -8.45 23.25
C TRP A 192 3.30 -7.55 22.07
N GLY A 193 2.43 -6.55 22.30
CA GLY A 193 2.00 -5.59 21.30
C GLY A 193 3.19 -4.84 20.67
N ILE A 194 4.10 -4.33 21.50
CA ILE A 194 5.34 -3.65 21.06
C ILE A 194 6.11 -4.49 20.04
N LYS A 195 6.36 -5.77 20.33
CA LYS A 195 7.12 -6.68 19.45
C LYS A 195 6.35 -7.11 18.19
N HIS A 196 5.02 -6.98 18.20
CA HIS A 196 4.14 -7.42 17.11
C HIS A 196 3.56 -6.25 16.31
N THR A 197 3.98 -5.02 16.59
CA THR A 197 3.63 -3.81 15.83
C THR A 197 3.65 -4.00 14.30
N PRO A 198 4.71 -4.57 13.67
CA PRO A 198 4.72 -4.76 12.21
C PRO A 198 3.71 -5.80 11.70
N THR A 199 3.14 -6.64 12.57
CA THR A 199 2.07 -7.59 12.20
C THR A 199 0.68 -6.96 12.31
N VAL A 200 0.52 -5.95 13.16
CA VAL A 200 -0.74 -5.25 13.40
C VAL A 200 -0.88 -4.05 12.45
N ILE A 201 0.21 -3.34 12.18
CA ILE A 201 0.20 -2.11 11.37
C ILE A 201 0.84 -2.41 10.01
N PRO A 202 0.06 -2.47 8.90
CA PRO A 202 0.49 -3.02 7.61
C PRO A 202 1.71 -2.38 6.94
N HIS A 203 2.09 -1.17 7.35
CA HIS A 203 3.19 -0.42 6.74
C HIS A 203 4.36 -0.15 7.69
N CYS A 204 4.32 -0.70 8.90
CA CYS A 204 5.46 -0.65 9.82
C CYS A 204 6.54 -1.64 9.39
N HIS A 205 7.80 -1.21 9.52
CA HIS A 205 8.95 -2.08 9.31
C HIS A 205 9.12 -3.04 10.50
N PRO A 206 9.64 -4.25 10.28
CA PRO A 206 10.21 -5.02 11.37
C PRO A 206 11.48 -4.31 11.90
N ILE A 207 11.44 -3.87 13.16
CA ILE A 207 12.55 -3.17 13.82
C ILE A 207 13.19 -4.09 14.87
N PRO A 208 14.53 -4.23 14.91
CA PRO A 208 15.22 -4.90 16.00
C PRO A 208 15.23 -4.01 17.24
N LEU A 209 14.22 -4.14 18.09
CA LEU A 209 14.08 -3.37 19.33
C LEU A 209 15.21 -3.71 20.31
N THR A 210 15.74 -2.70 20.97
CA THR A 210 16.84 -2.85 21.95
C THR A 210 16.35 -2.76 23.39
N ALA A 211 15.31 -1.98 23.66
CA ALA A 211 14.65 -1.94 24.97
C ALA A 211 13.16 -1.59 24.84
N ALA A 212 12.37 -2.06 25.81
CA ALA A 212 10.97 -1.73 25.98
C ALA A 212 10.63 -1.71 27.49
N GLU A 213 10.07 -0.61 27.97
CA GLU A 213 9.64 -0.41 29.35
C GLU A 213 8.16 -0.04 29.35
N VAL A 214 7.39 -0.57 30.31
CA VAL A 214 5.95 -0.39 30.41
C VAL A 214 5.57 -0.10 31.85
N ASP A 215 5.02 1.07 32.10
CA ASP A 215 4.50 1.47 33.40
C ASP A 215 2.99 1.63 33.36
N LEU A 216 2.35 1.22 34.45
CA LEU A 216 0.92 1.31 34.65
C LEU A 216 0.67 1.95 36.02
N HIS A 217 0.00 3.09 36.03
CA HIS A 217 -0.33 3.85 37.22
C HIS A 217 -1.83 3.90 37.41
N VAL A 218 -2.30 3.39 38.54
CA VAL A 218 -3.72 3.41 38.90
C VAL A 218 -4.05 4.74 39.59
N LEU A 219 -4.82 5.57 38.90
CA LEU A 219 -5.36 6.84 39.39
C LEU A 219 -6.76 6.62 39.97
N ASP A 220 -7.38 7.67 40.51
CA ASP A 220 -8.71 7.57 41.12
C ASP A 220 -9.83 7.39 40.08
N ASP A 221 -9.59 7.82 38.85
CA ASP A 221 -10.52 7.80 37.72
C ASP A 221 -10.16 6.77 36.65
N GLY A 222 -9.15 5.91 36.88
CA GLY A 222 -8.74 4.91 35.90
C GLY A 222 -7.28 4.51 35.94
N VAL A 223 -6.75 4.05 34.80
CA VAL A 223 -5.36 3.58 34.68
C VAL A 223 -4.63 4.34 33.56
N ARG A 224 -3.48 4.92 33.89
CA ARG A 224 -2.53 5.48 32.93
C ARG A 224 -1.51 4.43 32.54
N ALA A 225 -1.29 4.26 31.25
CA ALA A 225 -0.23 3.44 30.69
C ALA A 225 0.83 4.33 30.03
N THR A 226 2.10 4.04 30.25
CA THR A 226 3.22 4.62 29.52
C THR A 226 4.11 3.53 28.96
N CYS A 227 4.57 3.70 27.72
CA CYS A 227 5.49 2.77 27.08
C CYS A 227 6.68 3.53 26.48
N LEU A 228 7.89 3.18 26.94
CA LEU A 228 9.15 3.66 26.38
C LEU A 228 9.75 2.55 25.50
N VAL A 229 10.04 2.87 24.25
CA VAL A 229 10.67 1.92 23.31
C VAL A 229 11.95 2.51 22.77
N LYS A 230 12.98 1.67 22.60
CA LYS A 230 14.29 2.04 22.05
C LYS A 230 14.74 1.06 20.97
N ALA A 231 15.44 1.56 19.96
CA ALA A 231 16.08 0.77 18.92
C ALA A 231 17.23 1.54 18.27
N ASP A 232 18.22 0.83 17.74
CA ASP A 232 19.22 1.38 16.81
C ASP A 232 18.83 1.04 15.38
N TYR A 233 18.14 1.95 14.69
CA TYR A 233 17.56 1.62 13.37
C TYR A 233 17.28 2.81 12.45
N ARG A 234 16.89 2.45 11.21
CA ARG A 234 16.67 3.38 10.09
C ARG A 234 15.33 4.13 10.16
N THR A 235 14.38 3.64 10.94
CA THR A 235 13.06 4.23 11.16
C THR A 235 12.77 4.40 12.65
N GLY A 236 11.82 5.26 13.01
CA GLY A 236 11.45 5.53 14.40
C GLY A 236 10.64 4.41 15.03
N VAL A 237 10.46 4.49 16.36
CA VAL A 237 9.77 3.49 17.20
C VAL A 237 8.49 4.01 17.87
N GLU A 238 7.94 5.12 17.37
CA GLU A 238 6.71 5.72 17.90
C GLU A 238 5.50 4.76 17.79
N MET A 239 5.46 3.96 16.73
CA MET A 239 4.35 3.04 16.49
C MET A 239 4.38 1.87 17.47
N GLU A 240 5.57 1.42 17.84
CA GLU A 240 5.77 0.38 18.84
C GLU A 240 5.32 0.87 20.22
N ALA A 241 5.70 2.10 20.61
CA ALA A 241 5.28 2.70 21.88
C ALA A 241 3.74 2.87 21.95
N LEU A 242 3.12 3.40 20.90
CA LEU A 242 1.66 3.57 20.80
C LEU A 242 0.92 2.23 20.81
N THR A 243 1.46 1.22 20.14
CA THR A 243 0.89 -0.14 20.11
C THR A 243 0.96 -0.77 21.51
N GLY A 244 2.07 -0.58 22.22
CA GLY A 244 2.23 -1.01 23.62
C GLY A 244 1.17 -0.41 24.54
N VAL A 245 1.01 0.92 24.51
CA VAL A 245 -0.01 1.64 25.28
C VAL A 245 -1.40 1.11 24.95
N SER A 246 -1.72 1.02 23.66
CA SER A 246 -3.05 0.58 23.21
C SER A 246 -3.36 -0.84 23.67
N ALA A 247 -2.40 -1.76 23.53
CA ALA A 247 -2.55 -3.13 24.01
C ALA A 247 -2.71 -3.22 25.53
N ALA A 248 -1.97 -2.40 26.29
CA ALA A 248 -2.10 -2.32 27.74
C ALA A 248 -3.53 -1.88 28.14
N LEU A 249 -4.01 -0.77 27.58
CA LEU A 249 -5.31 -0.19 27.93
C LEU A 249 -6.48 -1.09 27.51
N LEU A 250 -6.43 -1.69 26.32
CA LEU A 250 -7.41 -2.69 25.88
C LEU A 250 -7.43 -3.91 26.82
N THR A 251 -6.26 -4.32 27.32
CA THR A 251 -6.17 -5.43 28.25
C THR A 251 -6.73 -5.06 29.63
N VAL A 252 -6.42 -3.87 30.15
CA VAL A 252 -7.02 -3.36 31.39
C VAL A 252 -8.55 -3.39 31.26
N TRP A 253 -9.10 -2.84 30.18
CA TRP A 253 -10.54 -2.86 29.94
C TRP A 253 -11.08 -4.30 29.89
N ASP A 254 -10.48 -5.21 29.11
CA ASP A 254 -10.95 -6.60 29.05
C ASP A 254 -10.99 -7.27 30.44
N MET A 255 -10.00 -6.99 31.28
CA MET A 255 -9.89 -7.54 32.63
C MET A 255 -11.02 -7.06 33.55
N VAL A 256 -11.52 -5.83 33.39
CA VAL A 256 -12.56 -5.23 34.24
C VAL A 256 -13.92 -5.04 33.56
N LYS A 257 -14.08 -5.42 32.29
CA LYS A 257 -15.30 -5.18 31.48
C LYS A 257 -16.62 -5.69 32.07
N TYR A 258 -16.58 -6.55 33.08
CA TYR A 258 -17.79 -7.05 33.74
C TYR A 258 -18.23 -6.16 34.92
N LEU A 259 -17.33 -5.36 35.48
CA LEU A 259 -17.61 -4.33 36.49
C LEU A 259 -18.06 -3.03 35.84
N GLU A 260 -17.62 -2.79 34.60
CA GLU A 260 -17.89 -1.57 33.84
C GLU A 260 -19.22 -1.58 33.07
N LYS A 261 -19.92 -2.72 33.03
CA LYS A 261 -21.19 -2.84 32.29
C LYS A 261 -22.35 -2.31 33.11
N ASP A 262 -23.24 -1.57 32.45
CA ASP A 262 -24.57 -1.26 32.99
C ASP A 262 -25.53 -2.46 32.87
N GLU A 263 -26.77 -2.30 33.34
CA GLU A 263 -27.83 -3.33 33.26
C GLU A 263 -28.16 -3.75 31.81
N GLY A 264 -27.94 -2.86 30.84
CA GLY A 264 -28.10 -3.10 29.40
C GLY A 264 -26.88 -3.72 28.73
N GLY A 265 -25.81 -3.99 29.49
CA GLY A 265 -24.55 -4.55 28.99
C GLY A 265 -23.68 -3.56 28.20
N GLN A 266 -23.96 -2.25 28.31
CA GLN A 266 -23.23 -1.16 27.66
C GLN A 266 -22.14 -0.59 28.58
N TYR A 267 -21.28 0.28 28.02
CA TYR A 267 -20.20 0.97 28.73
C TYR A 267 -20.40 2.49 28.59
N PRO A 268 -21.24 3.12 29.42
CA PRO A 268 -21.56 4.54 29.29
C PRO A 268 -20.38 5.45 29.63
N ASP A 269 -19.58 5.07 30.62
CA ASP A 269 -18.52 5.91 31.18
C ASP A 269 -17.11 5.42 30.85
N THR A 270 -16.94 4.12 30.56
CA THR A 270 -15.62 3.55 30.26
C THR A 270 -15.14 4.00 28.89
N CYS A 271 -13.98 4.67 28.83
CA CYS A 271 -13.38 5.06 27.56
C CYS A 271 -11.85 5.00 27.61
N ILE A 272 -11.24 4.79 26.44
CA ILE A 272 -9.80 4.98 26.24
C ILE A 272 -9.60 6.35 25.59
N ARG A 273 -8.75 7.18 26.18
CA ARG A 273 -8.43 8.51 25.67
C ARG A 273 -6.95 8.83 25.77
N ASP A 274 -6.58 9.95 25.16
CA ASP A 274 -5.25 10.55 25.31
C ASP A 274 -4.08 9.64 24.88
N VAL A 275 -4.31 8.70 23.96
CA VAL A 275 -3.24 7.87 23.40
C VAL A 275 -2.37 8.74 22.48
N ARG A 276 -1.17 9.11 22.94
CA ARG A 276 -0.28 10.05 22.25
C ARG A 276 1.19 9.76 22.51
N VAL A 277 2.04 10.29 21.63
CA VAL A 277 3.49 10.33 21.84
C VAL A 277 3.82 11.54 22.73
N LEU A 278 4.50 11.29 23.84
CA LEU A 278 5.01 12.33 24.75
C LEU A 278 6.37 12.86 24.30
N ASP A 279 7.26 11.95 23.91
CA ASP A 279 8.60 12.28 23.47
C ASP A 279 9.07 11.35 22.34
N LYS A 280 9.91 11.87 21.46
CA LYS A 280 10.56 11.10 20.39
C LYS A 280 11.94 11.66 20.10
N SER A 281 12.96 10.82 20.21
CA SER A 281 14.35 11.17 19.92
C SER A 281 14.95 10.39 18.74
N LYS A 282 15.88 11.05 18.03
CA LYS A 282 16.65 10.49 16.90
C LYS A 282 18.09 10.99 16.97
N GLY A 283 19.04 10.06 17.02
CA GLY A 283 20.45 10.39 17.19
C GLY A 283 20.78 10.61 18.66
N GLY A 284 21.98 10.19 19.09
CA GLY A 284 22.41 10.33 20.48
C GLY A 284 22.44 11.79 20.90
N GLY A 285 21.60 12.12 21.88
CA GLY A 285 21.57 13.40 22.57
C GLY A 285 20.71 13.21 23.81
N ASP A 286 21.40 13.24 24.95
CA ASP A 286 21.00 13.28 26.37
C ASP A 286 19.50 13.25 26.72
#